data_AF-A0AB39IZV4-F1
#
_entry.id   AF-A0AB39IZV4-F1
#
_cell.length_a   1.000
_cell.length_b   1.000
_cell.length_c   1.000
_cell.angle_alpha   90.00
_cell.angle_beta   90.00
_cell.angle_gamma   90.00
#
_symmetry.space_group_name_H-M   'P 1'
#
loop_
_entity.id
_entity.type
_entity.pdbx_description
1 polymer ?
#
loop_
_entity_poly.entity_id
_entity_poly.type
_entity_poly.pdbx_seq_one_letter_code
_entity_poly.pdbx_strand_id
1 'polypeptide(L)'
;MTQHPAAIYKDHLKPFLFSKLEEFIVLGYKDVDLEELWSYLENKKWKKKQEYPIHEMVADILSVKIGEFMNYATVQSFKTSAFLDSEDGKNMLDELLK
;
A
#
# COMPACT_ATOMS: atom_id res chain seq x y z
N MET A 1 -6.91 -14.16 -11.77
CA MET A 1 -6.87 -13.03 -10.84
C MET A 1 -7.55 -11.86 -11.51
N THR A 2 -8.68 -11.39 -11.00
CA THR A 2 -9.36 -10.20 -11.51
C THR A 2 -8.52 -8.98 -11.19
N GLN A 3 -7.95 -8.36 -12.21
CA GLN A 3 -7.16 -7.14 -12.09
C GLN A 3 -8.03 -6.02 -11.50
N HIS A 4 -7.55 -5.30 -10.48
CA HIS A 4 -8.30 -4.21 -9.87
C HIS A 4 -8.62 -3.14 -10.93
N PRO A 5 -9.82 -2.53 -10.96
CA PRO A 5 -10.18 -1.51 -11.96
C PRO A 5 -9.17 -0.35 -12.05
N ALA A 6 -8.53 -0.03 -10.92
CA ALA A 6 -7.46 0.97 -10.83
C ALA A 6 -6.26 0.70 -11.74
N ALA A 7 -5.96 -0.57 -12.05
CA ALA A 7 -4.76 -0.94 -12.81
C ALA A 7 -4.74 -0.36 -14.22
N ILE A 8 -5.92 -0.09 -14.80
CA ILE A 8 -6.08 0.58 -16.10
C ILE A 8 -5.40 1.96 -16.10
N TYR A 9 -5.37 2.63 -14.94
CA TYR A 9 -4.80 3.97 -14.79
C TYR A 9 -3.37 3.97 -14.25
N LYS A 10 -2.77 2.81 -13.94
CA LYS A 10 -1.47 2.74 -13.25
C LYS A 10 -0.39 3.52 -13.99
N ASP A 11 -0.33 3.42 -15.32
CA ASP A 11 0.64 4.16 -16.14
C ASP A 11 0.47 5.67 -16.07
N HIS A 12 -0.78 6.16 -16.05
CA HIS A 12 -1.07 7.59 -15.89
C HIS A 12 -0.76 8.10 -14.48
N LEU A 13 -0.81 7.21 -13.48
CA LEU A 13 -0.59 7.55 -12.07
C LEU A 13 0.89 7.47 -11.65
N LYS A 14 1.75 6.83 -12.46
CA LYS A 14 3.20 6.70 -12.19
C LYS A 14 3.88 8.00 -11.73
N PRO A 15 3.69 9.17 -12.36
CA PRO A 15 4.35 10.40 -11.92
C PRO A 15 4.02 10.76 -10.47
N PHE A 16 2.76 10.54 -10.04
CA PHE A 16 2.31 10.84 -8.69
C PHE A 16 2.79 9.79 -7.68
N LEU A 17 2.87 8.52 -8.09
CA LEU A 17 3.45 7.45 -7.29
C LEU A 17 4.93 7.72 -7.01
N PHE A 18 5.70 8.05 -8.04
CA PHE A 18 7.12 8.40 -7.89
C PHE A 18 7.31 9.63 -7.00
N SER A 19 6.54 10.69 -7.24
CA SER A 19 6.59 11.90 -6.40
C SER A 19 6.33 11.59 -4.92
N LYS A 20 5.38 10.68 -4.62
CA LYS A 20 5.10 10.26 -3.25
C LYS A 20 6.22 9.42 -2.64
N LEU A 21 6.86 8.53 -3.42
CA LEU A 21 8.02 7.78 -2.95
C LEU A 21 9.21 8.69 -2.64
N GLU A 22 9.48 9.67 -3.52
CA GLU A 22 10.52 10.67 -3.29
C GLU A 22 10.28 11.47 -2.00
N GLU A 23 9.03 11.85 -1.72
CA GLU A 23 8.65 12.47 -0.45
C GLU A 23 9.02 11.58 0.75
N PHE A 24 8.70 10.28 0.69
CA PHE A 24 9.05 9.34 1.76
C PHE A 24 10.57 9.22 1.95
N ILE A 25 11.33 9.19 0.86
CA ILE A 25 12.80 9.18 0.89
C ILE A 25 13.34 10.44 1.55
N VAL A 26 12.81 11.61 1.20
CA VAL A 26 13.17 12.90 1.82
C VAL A 26 12.87 12.90 3.32
N LEU A 27 11.79 12.24 3.74
CA LEU A 27 11.44 12.04 5.16
C LEU A 27 12.30 10.99 5.88
N GLY A 28 13.26 10.36 5.18
CA GLY A 28 14.23 9.42 5.75
C GLY A 28 13.91 7.94 5.53
N TYR A 29 12.85 7.59 4.79
CA TYR A 29 12.44 6.22 4.51
C TYR A 29 13.04 5.76 3.17
N LYS A 30 14.16 5.04 3.21
CA LYS A 30 14.98 4.74 2.03
C LYS A 30 14.54 3.51 1.24
N ASP A 31 13.90 2.56 1.90
CA ASP A 31 13.51 1.27 1.31
C ASP A 31 12.01 1.25 1.03
N VAL A 32 11.52 2.22 0.25
CA VAL A 32 10.11 2.30 -0.17
C VAL A 32 9.98 1.85 -1.62
N ASP A 33 9.09 0.89 -1.87
CA ASP A 33 8.89 0.30 -3.19
C ASP A 33 7.59 0.76 -3.86
N LEU A 34 7.62 0.90 -5.19
CA LEU A 34 6.46 1.35 -5.97
C LEU A 34 5.34 0.31 -5.99
N GLU A 35 5.67 -0.97 -6.10
CA GLU A 35 4.69 -2.05 -6.09
C GLU A 35 4.07 -2.22 -4.69
N GLU A 36 4.84 -2.01 -3.63
CA GLU A 36 4.29 -1.96 -2.27
C GLU A 36 3.32 -0.79 -2.07
N LEU A 37 3.66 0.42 -2.54
CA LEU A 37 2.76 1.58 -2.51
C LEU A 37 1.50 1.34 -3.34
N TRP A 38 1.64 0.74 -4.52
CA TRP A 38 0.51 0.38 -5.36
C TRP A 38 -0.40 -0.65 -4.67
N SER A 39 0.19 -1.69 -4.09
CA SER A 39 -0.52 -2.72 -3.33
C SER A 39 -1.26 -2.14 -2.13
N TYR A 40 -0.64 -1.18 -1.41
CA TYR A 40 -1.31 -0.44 -0.34
C TYR A 40 -2.56 0.30 -0.86
N LEU A 41 -2.44 1.01 -1.98
CA LEU A 41 -3.56 1.75 -2.56
C LEU A 41 -4.70 0.81 -2.93
N GLU A 42 -4.43 -0.28 -3.65
CA GLU A 42 -5.45 -1.28 -4.02
C GLU A 42 -6.09 -1.94 -2.79
N ASN A 43 -5.29 -2.39 -1.83
CA ASN A 43 -5.75 -3.24 -0.74
C ASN A 43 -6.27 -2.49 0.49
N LYS A 44 -5.95 -1.20 0.63
CA LYS A 44 -6.42 -0.36 1.76
C LYS A 44 -7.29 0.80 1.29
N LYS A 45 -6.76 1.72 0.49
CA LYS A 45 -7.47 2.96 0.10
C LYS A 45 -8.60 2.67 -0.89
N TRP A 46 -8.40 1.74 -1.80
CA TRP A 46 -9.30 1.47 -2.93
C TRP A 46 -10.08 0.16 -2.81
N LYS A 47 -9.86 -0.62 -1.74
CA LYS A 47 -10.42 -1.97 -1.51
C LYS A 47 -11.91 -2.14 -1.82
N LYS A 48 -12.73 -1.12 -1.54
CA LYS A 48 -14.19 -1.16 -1.69
C LYS A 48 -14.71 -0.36 -2.89
N LYS A 49 -13.83 0.24 -3.68
CA LYS A 49 -14.22 1.17 -4.75
C LYS A 49 -14.27 0.42 -6.08
N GLN A 50 -15.39 0.56 -6.78
CA GLN A 50 -15.61 -0.06 -8.08
C GLN A 50 -15.19 0.85 -9.23
N GLU A 51 -15.34 2.16 -9.07
CA GLU A 51 -14.96 3.18 -10.05
C GLU A 51 -14.32 4.38 -9.35
N TYR A 52 -13.35 4.99 -10.03
CA TYR A 52 -12.71 6.22 -9.58
C TYR A 52 -12.47 7.13 -10.79
N PRO A 53 -12.83 8.42 -10.69
CA PRO A 53 -12.23 9.45 -11.50
C PRO A 53 -10.71 9.52 -11.23
N ILE A 54 -9.90 9.68 -12.27
CA ILE A 54 -8.44 9.72 -12.13
C ILE A 54 -7.95 10.81 -11.15
N HIS A 55 -8.64 11.95 -11.09
CA HIS A 55 -8.27 13.04 -10.19
C HIS A 55 -8.42 12.68 -8.70
N GLU A 56 -9.39 11.81 -8.35
CA GLU A 56 -9.53 11.30 -6.99
C GLU A 56 -8.39 10.32 -6.66
N MET A 57 -7.99 9.47 -7.62
CA MET A 57 -6.86 8.57 -7.43
C MET A 57 -5.55 9.35 -7.21
N VAL A 58 -5.35 10.43 -7.95
CA VAL A 58 -4.22 11.35 -7.76
C VAL A 58 -4.27 11.96 -6.35
N ALA A 59 -5.43 12.48 -5.94
CA ALA A 59 -5.60 13.05 -4.60
C ALA A 59 -5.31 12.01 -3.50
N ASP A 60 -5.81 10.78 -3.66
CA ASP A 60 -5.56 9.68 -2.73
C ASP A 60 -4.07 9.37 -2.63
N ILE A 61 -3.35 9.24 -3.76
CA ILE A 61 -1.91 9.00 -3.80
C ILE A 61 -1.16 10.09 -3.05
N LEU A 62 -1.47 11.37 -3.33
CA LEU A 62 -0.80 12.50 -2.70
C LEU A 62 -1.19 12.68 -1.23
N SER A 63 -2.31 12.10 -0.78
CA SER A 63 -2.75 12.13 0.62
C SER A 63 -2.14 11.03 1.50
N VAL A 64 -1.42 10.05 0.91
CA VAL A 64 -0.87 8.92 1.67
C VAL A 64 0.08 9.42 2.75
N LYS A 65 -0.21 9.05 3.99
CA LYS A 65 0.63 9.31 5.15
C LYS A 65 1.64 8.19 5.31
N ILE A 66 2.90 8.55 5.52
CA ILE A 66 3.98 7.58 5.68
C ILE A 66 3.72 6.57 6.80
N GLY A 67 3.18 7.00 7.95
CA GLY A 67 2.87 6.10 9.06
C GLY A 67 1.81 5.04 8.71
N GLU A 68 0.79 5.39 7.90
CA GLU A 68 -0.23 4.44 7.44
C GLU A 68 0.37 3.42 6.46
N PHE A 69 1.23 3.89 5.55
CA PHE A 69 1.92 3.05 4.58
C PHE A 69 2.88 2.08 5.27
N MET A 70 3.73 2.56 6.19
CA MET A 70 4.70 1.72 6.90
C MET A 70 4.02 0.66 7.77
N ASN A 71 2.90 1.00 8.43
CA ASN A 71 2.12 0.01 9.18
C ASN A 71 1.61 -1.10 8.25
N TYR A 72 1.07 -0.72 7.08
CA TYR A 72 0.64 -1.70 6.09
C TYR A 72 1.79 -2.58 5.59
N ALA A 73 2.91 -1.98 5.20
CA ALA A 73 4.09 -2.71 4.68
C ALA A 73 4.62 -3.71 5.72
N THR A 74 4.73 -3.28 6.98
CA THR A 74 5.13 -4.14 8.11
C THR A 74 4.21 -5.34 8.23
N VAL A 75 2.89 -5.12 8.23
CA VAL A 75 1.90 -6.21 8.28
C VAL A 75 2.00 -7.16 7.08
N GLN A 76 2.26 -6.66 5.87
CA GLN A 76 2.43 -7.51 4.68
C GLN A 76 3.73 -8.33 4.74
N SER A 77 4.81 -7.77 5.29
CA SER A 77 6.09 -8.49 5.45
C SER A 77 5.93 -9.72 6.34
N PHE A 78 5.16 -9.60 7.43
CA PHE A 78 4.81 -10.74 8.26
C PHE A 78 3.97 -11.76 7.48
N LYS A 79 2.99 -11.31 6.67
CA LYS A 79 2.13 -12.20 5.86
C LYS A 79 2.85 -13.11 4.88
N THR A 80 4.02 -12.70 4.44
CA THR A 80 4.83 -13.46 3.48
C THR A 80 5.79 -14.42 4.18
N SER A 81 5.95 -14.32 5.50
CA SER A 81 6.80 -15.21 6.28
C SER A 81 6.08 -16.53 6.61
N ALA A 82 6.75 -17.66 6.40
CA ALA A 82 6.27 -19.00 6.80
C ALA A 82 5.94 -19.09 8.31
N PHE A 83 6.41 -18.13 9.10
CA PHE A 83 6.10 -17.97 10.51
C PHE A 83 4.59 -17.76 10.77
N LEU A 84 3.84 -17.10 9.88
CA LEU A 84 2.39 -16.91 10.05
C LEU A 84 1.53 -18.16 9.81
N ASP A 85 2.08 -19.20 9.21
CA ASP A 85 1.34 -20.47 9.10
C ASP A 85 1.26 -21.19 10.45
N SER A 86 2.13 -20.82 11.40
CA SER A 86 2.08 -21.27 12.80
C SER A 86 0.99 -20.55 13.60
N GLU A 87 0.48 -21.20 14.65
CA GLU A 87 -0.48 -20.59 15.58
C GLU A 87 0.11 -19.35 16.28
N ASP A 88 1.39 -19.40 16.66
CA ASP A 88 2.07 -18.29 17.32
C ASP A 88 2.17 -17.05 16.41
N GLY A 89 2.45 -17.25 15.12
CA GLY A 89 2.46 -16.17 14.13
C GLY A 89 1.09 -15.51 13.95
N LYS A 90 0.01 -16.30 13.90
CA LYS A 90 -1.36 -15.79 13.79
C LYS A 90 -1.74 -14.96 15.03
N ASN A 91 -1.40 -15.46 16.22
CA ASN A 91 -1.67 -14.76 17.48
C ASN A 91 -0.95 -13.40 17.54
N MET A 92 0.32 -13.35 17.14
CA MET A 92 1.09 -12.10 17.10
C MET A 92 0.51 -11.09 16.09
N LEU A 93 0.06 -11.56 14.92
CA LEU A 93 -0.58 -10.69 13.92
C LEU A 93 -1.88 -10.08 14.45
N ASP A 94 -2.71 -10.86 15.14
CA ASP A 94 -3.97 -10.38 15.71
C ASP A 94 -3.75 -9.35 16.83
N GLU A 95 -2.64 -9.44 17.57
CA GLU A 95 -2.26 -8.44 18.57
C GLU A 95 -1.85 -7.11 17.94
N LEU A 96 -1.06 -7.15 16.85
CA LEU A 96 -0.63 -5.94 16.12
C LEU A 96 -1.75 -5.20 15.40
N LEU A 97 -2.86 -5.88 15.10
CA LEU A 97 -4.01 -5.33 14.35
C LEU A 97 -5.14 -4.81 15.24
N LYS A 98 -5.04 -4.97 16.57
CA LYS A 98 -5.96 -4.38 17.56
C LYS A 98 -5.71 -2.89 17.75
#